data_AF-A0A3D3CR24-F1
#
_entry.id   AF-A0A3D3CR24-F1
#
_cell.length_a   1.000
_cell.length_b   1.000
_cell.length_c   1.000
_cell.angle_alpha   90.00
_cell.angle_beta   90.00
_cell.angle_gamma   90.00
#
_symmetry.space_group_name_H-M   'P 1'
#
loop_
_entity.id
_entity.type
_entity.pdbx_description
1 polymer ?
#
loop_
_entity_poly.entity_id
_entity_poly.type
_entity_poly.pdbx_seq_one_letter_code
_entity_poly.pdbx_strand_id
1 'polypeptide(L)' 'ELCILIDRRFSREVPIQADYAGRSIDTIITQKVKVLWKERDGKEEVVLL' A
#
# COMPACT_ATOMS: atom_id res chain seq x y z
N GLU A 1 -2.86 9.05 -15.04
CA GLU A 1 -3.56 8.07 -14.18
C GLU A 1 -2.55 7.37 -13.27
N LEU A 2 -2.93 7.09 -12.02
CA LEU A 2 -2.11 6.43 -11.00
C LEU A 2 -2.82 5.16 -10.51
N CYS A 3 -2.16 4.02 -10.67
CA CYS A 3 -2.63 2.72 -10.20
C CYS A 3 -1.75 2.23 -9.06
N ILE A 4 -2.36 1.90 -7.91
CA ILE A 4 -1.67 1.42 -6.72
C ILE A 4 -2.34 0.14 -6.21
N LEU A 5 -1.55 -0.76 -5.62
CA LEU A 5 -2.09 -1.97 -5.01
C LEU A 5 -2.72 -1.67 -3.64
N ILE A 6 -2.00 -0.93 -2.80
CA ILE A 6 -2.42 -0.60 -1.43
C ILE A 6 -2.41 0.92 -1.24
N ASP A 7 -3.56 1.46 -0.85
CA ASP A 7 -3.71 2.85 -0.44
C ASP A 7 -3.66 2.94 1.09
N ARG A 8 -2.62 3.59 1.62
CA ARG A 8 -2.44 3.84 3.05
C ARG A 8 -3.10 5.17 3.41
N ARG A 9 -4.28 5.08 4.03
CA ARG A 9 -5.05 6.27 4.40
C ARG A 9 -4.40 6.99 5.59
N PHE A 10 -4.56 8.31 5.65
CA PHE A 10 -4.08 9.21 6.71
C PHE A 10 -2.56 9.50 6.79
N SER A 11 -1.75 9.01 5.86
CA SER A 11 -0.30 9.30 5.82
C SER A 11 0.15 10.17 4.65
N ARG A 12 -0.77 10.91 4.02
CA ARG A 12 -0.45 11.74 2.85
C ARG A 12 0.03 13.12 3.28
N GLU A 13 1.18 13.53 2.75
CA GLU A 13 1.75 14.86 2.96
C GLU A 13 1.35 15.87 1.87
N VAL A 14 0.81 15.36 0.75
CA VAL A 14 0.40 16.14 -0.43
C VAL A 14 -0.99 15.71 -0.92
N PRO A 15 -1.76 16.59 -1.59
CA PRO A 15 -3.13 16.30 -2.04
C PRO A 15 -3.17 15.46 -3.33
N ILE A 16 -2.50 14.30 -3.32
CA ILE A 16 -2.49 13.35 -4.44
C ILE A 16 -3.39 12.15 -4.09
N GLN A 17 -4.15 11.69 -5.08
CA GLN A 17 -5.05 10.54 -4.99
C GLN A 17 -4.74 9.60 -6.17
N ALA A 18 -4.80 8.29 -5.96
CA ALA A 18 -4.75 7.32 -7.05
C ALA A 18 -6.11 7.23 -7.77
N ASP A 19 -6.07 7.04 -9.08
CA ASP A 19 -7.26 6.78 -9.90
C ASP A 19 -7.76 5.34 -9.71
N TYR A 20 -6.83 4.41 -9.47
CA TYR A 20 -7.12 2.99 -9.22
C TYR A 20 -6.40 2.51 -7.97
N ALA A 21 -7.15 1.89 -7.06
CA ALA A 21 -6.62 1.29 -5.84
C ALA A 21 -7.12 -0.15 -5.70
N GLY A 22 -6.20 -1.10 -5.49
CA GLY A 22 -6.58 -2.49 -5.22
C GLY A 22 -7.28 -2.62 -3.87
N ARG A 23 -6.69 -2.08 -2.81
CA ARG A 23 -7.30 -2.03 -1.47
C ARG A 23 -6.84 -0.81 -0.67
N SER A 24 -7.77 -0.14 -0.02
CA SER A 24 -7.46 0.90 0.96
C SER A 24 -7.45 0.33 2.37
N ILE A 25 -6.44 0.70 3.17
CA ILE A 25 -6.32 0.30 4.57
C ILE A 25 -5.96 1.49 5.44
N ASP A 26 -6.44 1.44 6.69
CA ASP A 26 -6.06 2.42 7.71
C ASP A 26 -4.76 1.98 8.36
N THR A 27 -3.78 2.89 8.39
CA THR A 27 -2.50 2.65 9.05
C THR A 27 -2.22 3.79 10.01
N ILE A 28 -1.61 3.47 11.16
CA ILE A 28 -0.98 4.51 11.98
C ILE A 28 0.40 4.85 11.42
N ILE A 29 0.92 6.02 11.77
CA ILE A 29 2.18 6.58 11.22
C ILE A 29 3.37 5.61 11.37
N THR A 30 3.42 4.86 12.47
CA THR A 30 4.52 3.92 12.77
C THR A 30 4.45 2.63 11.96
N GLN A 31 3.28 2.28 11.40
CA GLN A 31 3.09 1.04 10.67
C GLN A 31 3.67 1.11 9.26
N LYS A 32 4.13 -0.04 8.76
CA LYS A 32 4.68 -0.19 7.41
C LYS A 32 3.93 -1.27 6.65
N VAL A 33 3.60 -0.96 5.40
CA VAL A 33 3.02 -1.93 4.47
C VAL A 33 4.15 -2.53 3.64
N LYS A 34 4.29 -3.86 3.69
CA LYS A 34 5.24 -4.61 2.86
C LYS A 34 4.45 -5.48 1.87
N VAL A 35 4.66 -5.23 0.58
CA VAL A 35 4.11 -6.06 -0.49
C VAL A 35 5.19 -7.06 -0.92
N LEU A 36 4.88 -8.34 -0.82
CA LEU A 36 5.74 -9.45 -1.23
C LEU A 36 5.25 -10.00 -2.56
N TRP A 37 6.17 -10.14 -3.51
CA TRP A 37 5.91 -10.68 -4.85
C TRP A 37 6.55 -12.04 -4.99
N LYS A 38 5.87 -12.99 -5.63
CA LYS A 38 6.33 -14.38 -5.72
C LYS A 38 7.71 -14.50 -6.38
N GLU A 39 7.96 -13.71 -7.44
CA GLU A 39 9.17 -13.73 -8.24
C GLU A 39 10.40 -13.19 -7.47
N ARG A 40 10.17 -12.24 -6.55
CA ARG A 40 11.24 -11.55 -5.81
C ARG A 40 11.43 -12.13 -4.42
N ASP A 41 10.34 -12.43 -3.74
CA ASP A 41 10.29 -12.72 -2.30
C ASP A 41 9.89 -14.18 -2.00
N GLY A 42 9.51 -14.96 -3.03
CA GLY A 42 9.05 -16.35 -2.87
C GLY A 42 7.66 -16.50 -2.23
N LYS A 43 6.99 -15.37 -1.98
CA LYS A 43 5.66 -15.29 -1.34
C LYS A 43 4.82 -14.22 -2.03
N GLU A 44 3.49 -14.40 -2.02
CA GLU A 44 2.53 -13.48 -2.63
C GLU A 44 1.52 -13.02 -1.58
N GLU A 45 1.90 -11.99 -0.82
CA GLU A 45 1.08 -11.48 0.28
C GLU A 45 1.39 -10.02 0.62
N VAL A 46 0.45 -9.35 1.29
CA VAL A 46 0.63 -7.99 1.81
C VAL A 46 0.64 -8.07 3.33
N VAL A 47 1.72 -7.57 3.95
CA VAL A 47 1.93 -7.62 5.39
C VAL A 47 1.91 -6.21 5.97
N LEU A 48 1.22 -6.04 7.09
CA LEU A 48 1.27 -4.83 7.91
C LEU A 48 2.22 -5.09 9.09
N LEU A 49 3.27 -4.27 9.19
CA LEU A 49 4.32 -4.34 10.20
C LEU A 49 4.20 -3.18 11.18
#